data_AF-A0A6M3L8A1-F1
#
_entry.id   AF-A0A6M3L8A1-F1
#
_cell.length_a   1.000
_cell.length_b   1.000
_cell.length_c   1.000
_cell.angle_alpha   90.00
_cell.angle_beta   90.00
_cell.angle_gamma   90.00
#
_symmetry.space_group_name_H-M   'P 1'
#
loop_
_entity.id
_entity.type
_entity.pdbx_description
1 polymer ?
#
loop_
_entity_poly.entity_id
_entity_poly.type
_entity_poly.pdbx_seq_one_letter_code
_entity_poly.pdbx_strand_id
1 'polypeptide(L)'
;MTEPRVKTAEEVREEFLNHVRETTKYWAALPDKTPLERLEGLTFSLMVIFDGGSMALPAFDIVCSPHPDDEAYCREEGINWYPDGAVINECQLHEML
;
A
#
# COMPACT_ATOMS: atom_id res chain seq x y z
N MET A 1 -16.55 28.84 -0.96
CA MET A 1 -15.74 27.78 -1.58
C MET A 1 -14.30 28.25 -1.54
N THR A 2 -13.38 27.46 -1.00
CA THR A 2 -11.94 27.76 -1.01
C THR A 2 -11.37 27.51 -2.39
N GLU A 3 -10.32 28.24 -2.79
CA GLU A 3 -9.62 28.01 -4.05
C GLU A 3 -8.93 26.63 -4.06
N PRO A 4 -8.79 25.99 -5.23
CA PRO A 4 -8.03 24.75 -5.36
C PRO A 4 -6.57 24.95 -4.92
N ARG A 5 -6.04 23.98 -4.16
CA ARG A 5 -4.64 23.95 -3.73
C ARG A 5 -4.09 22.52 -3.72
N VAL A 6 -2.76 22.41 -3.66
CA VAL A 6 -2.09 21.13 -3.42
C VAL A 6 -2.46 20.61 -2.03
N LYS A 7 -2.66 19.29 -1.92
CA LYS A 7 -2.91 18.61 -0.65
C LYS A 7 -1.62 18.48 0.14
N THR A 8 -1.68 18.58 1.46
CA THR A 8 -0.51 18.29 2.32
C THR A 8 -0.33 16.78 2.46
N ALA A 9 0.86 16.36 2.91
CA ALA A 9 1.13 14.94 3.16
C ALA A 9 0.18 14.33 4.21
N GLU A 10 -0.23 15.11 5.21
CA GLU A 10 -1.21 14.71 6.22
C GLU A 10 -2.58 14.44 5.60
N GLU A 11 -3.05 15.31 4.72
CA GLU A 11 -4.34 15.14 4.04
C GLU A 11 -4.35 13.89 3.16
N VAL A 12 -3.29 13.69 2.37
CA VAL A 12 -3.14 12.48 1.55
C VAL A 12 -3.08 11.23 2.41
N ARG A 13 -2.38 11.27 3.56
CA ARG A 13 -2.32 10.16 4.52
C ARG A 13 -3.69 9.85 5.12
N GLU A 14 -4.45 10.88 5.49
CA GLU A 14 -5.80 10.71 6.03
C GLU A 14 -6.75 10.10 5.00
N GLU A 15 -6.70 10.56 3.74
CA GLU A 15 -7.47 9.99 2.64
C GLU A 15 -7.10 8.53 2.39
N PHE A 16 -5.82 8.19 2.34
CA PHE A 16 -5.34 6.81 2.21
C PHE A 16 -5.87 5.93 3.34
N LEU A 17 -5.67 6.32 4.60
CA LEU A 17 -6.12 5.55 5.76
C LEU A 17 -7.64 5.41 5.82
N ASN A 18 -8.39 6.45 5.45
CA ASN A 18 -9.85 6.37 5.36
C ASN A 18 -10.29 5.40 4.27
N HIS A 19 -9.66 5.43 3.09
CA HIS A 19 -9.98 4.49 2.02
C HIS A 19 -9.70 3.04 2.40
N VAL A 20 -8.58 2.77 3.10
CA VAL A 20 -8.26 1.43 3.66
C VAL A 20 -9.35 0.96 4.64
N ARG A 21 -9.80 1.84 5.54
CA ARG A 21 -10.87 1.52 6.50
C ARG A 21 -12.19 1.21 5.80
N GLU A 22 -12.61 2.03 4.83
CA GLU A 22 -13.84 1.80 4.09
C GLU A 22 -13.78 0.52 3.25
N THR A 23 -12.63 0.23 2.62
CA THR A 23 -12.41 -1.03 1.89
C THR A 23 -12.49 -2.24 2.82
N THR A 24 -11.94 -2.14 4.03
CA THR A 24 -12.06 -3.19 5.05
C THR A 24 -13.52 -3.42 5.46
N LYS A 25 -14.27 -2.35 5.73
CA LYS A 25 -15.70 -2.42 6.07
C LYS A 25 -16.52 -3.03 4.94
N TYR A 26 -16.23 -2.66 3.70
CA TYR A 26 -16.87 -3.22 2.51
C TYR A 26 -16.70 -4.74 2.46
N TRP A 27 -15.46 -5.24 2.51
CA TRP A 27 -15.19 -6.68 2.44
C TRP A 27 -15.76 -7.44 3.64
N ALA A 28 -15.74 -6.86 4.84
CA ALA A 28 -16.33 -7.46 6.02
C ALA A 28 -17.86 -7.64 5.92
N ALA A 29 -18.54 -6.75 5.19
CA ALA A 29 -19.99 -6.73 5.06
C ALA A 29 -20.53 -7.58 3.89
N LEU A 30 -19.68 -8.06 2.98
CA LEU A 30 -20.14 -8.81 1.81
C LEU A 30 -20.81 -10.15 2.19
N PRO A 31 -22.06 -10.40 1.79
CA PRO A 31 -22.70 -11.69 2.02
C PRO A 31 -22.05 -12.78 1.15
N ASP A 32 -22.31 -14.05 1.50
CA ASP A 32 -21.95 -15.21 0.66
C ASP A 32 -20.46 -15.35 0.31
N LYS A 33 -19.60 -14.84 1.19
CA LYS A 33 -18.14 -14.97 1.13
C LYS A 33 -17.60 -15.57 2.40
N THR A 34 -16.69 -16.52 2.27
CA THR A 34 -15.93 -17.07 3.39
C THR A 34 -15.01 -15.98 3.97
N PRO A 35 -14.56 -16.13 5.23
CA PRO A 35 -13.57 -15.22 5.80
C PRO A 35 -12.32 -15.06 4.94
N LEU A 36 -11.83 -16.15 4.32
CA LEU A 36 -10.64 -16.12 3.48
C LEU A 36 -10.87 -15.31 2.20
N GLU A 37 -11.95 -15.56 1.45
CA GLU A 37 -12.24 -14.80 0.22
C GLU A 37 -12.38 -13.30 0.49
N ARG A 38 -12.90 -12.91 1.66
CA ARG A 38 -12.99 -11.50 2.06
C ARG A 38 -11.62 -10.87 2.30
N LEU A 39 -10.69 -11.62 2.91
CA LEU A 39 -9.33 -11.17 3.15
C LEU A 39 -8.52 -11.11 1.84
N GLU A 40 -8.68 -12.08 0.96
CA GLU A 40 -8.05 -12.08 -0.37
C GLU A 40 -8.53 -10.88 -1.20
N GLY A 41 -9.84 -10.63 -1.21
CA GLY A 41 -10.42 -9.46 -1.87
C GLY A 41 -9.95 -8.13 -1.29
N LEU A 42 -9.83 -8.04 0.03
CA LEU A 42 -9.25 -6.88 0.71
C LEU A 42 -7.80 -6.67 0.28
N THR A 43 -6.96 -7.71 0.32
CA THR A 43 -5.55 -7.66 -0.10
C THR A 43 -5.43 -7.21 -1.55
N PHE A 44 -6.23 -7.78 -2.46
CA PHE A 44 -6.29 -7.35 -3.86
C PHE A 44 -6.64 -5.87 -3.98
N SER A 45 -7.68 -5.42 -3.27
CA SER A 45 -8.11 -4.01 -3.31
C SER A 45 -7.03 -3.05 -2.80
N LEU A 46 -6.23 -3.47 -1.83
CA LEU A 46 -5.11 -2.67 -1.33
C LEU A 46 -4.00 -2.54 -2.38
N MET A 47 -3.69 -3.60 -3.14
CA MET A 47 -2.71 -3.53 -4.23
C MET A 47 -3.19 -2.61 -5.35
N VAL A 48 -4.49 -2.67 -5.70
CA VAL A 48 -5.11 -1.76 -6.68
C VAL A 48 -4.96 -0.28 -6.30
N ILE A 49 -4.91 0.07 -5.01
CA ILE A 49 -4.62 1.45 -4.58
C ILE A 49 -3.22 1.86 -5.04
N PHE A 50 -2.21 1.03 -4.75
CA PHE A 50 -0.82 1.31 -5.09
C PHE A 50 -0.61 1.40 -6.60
N ASP A 51 -1.32 0.56 -7.35
CA ASP A 51 -1.25 0.52 -8.82
C ASP A 51 -2.04 1.66 -9.51
N GLY A 52 -2.76 2.50 -8.74
CA GLY A 52 -3.54 3.61 -9.26
C GLY A 52 -4.89 3.22 -9.91
N GLY A 53 -5.38 2.02 -9.64
CA GLY A 53 -6.70 1.57 -10.10
C GLY A 53 -7.86 2.01 -9.19
N SER A 54 -7.58 2.62 -8.04
CA SER A 54 -8.60 3.23 -7.18
C SER A 54 -9.10 4.55 -7.78
N MET A 55 -10.42 4.73 -7.86
CA MET A 55 -10.98 6.01 -8.31
C MET A 55 -10.80 7.15 -7.31
N ALA A 56 -10.53 6.84 -6.03
CA ALA A 56 -10.51 7.83 -4.95
C ALA A 56 -9.10 8.38 -4.64
N LEU A 57 -8.06 7.67 -5.06
CA LEU A 57 -6.68 7.93 -4.69
C LEU A 57 -5.77 7.83 -5.93
N PRO A 58 -4.64 8.55 -5.97
CA PRO A 58 -3.64 8.33 -7.00
C PRO A 58 -2.92 6.99 -6.80
N ALA A 59 -2.09 6.60 -7.78
CA ALA A 59 -1.05 5.60 -7.55
C ALA A 59 -0.03 6.12 -6.52
N PHE A 60 0.63 5.22 -5.82
CA PHE A 60 1.69 5.54 -4.88
C PHE A 60 2.89 4.63 -5.09
N ASP A 61 4.10 5.18 -5.05
CA ASP A 61 5.31 4.37 -4.99
C ASP A 61 5.44 3.72 -3.60
N ILE A 62 5.76 2.43 -3.57
CA ILE A 62 6.13 1.70 -2.35
C ILE A 62 7.65 1.62 -2.32
N VAL A 63 8.27 2.37 -1.41
CA VAL A 63 9.72 2.51 -1.33
C VAL A 63 10.28 1.66 -0.19
N CYS A 64 11.28 0.82 -0.50
CA CYS A 64 12.11 0.17 0.52
C CYS A 64 12.92 1.24 1.27
N SER A 65 12.76 1.29 2.59
CA SER A 65 13.44 2.24 3.47
C SER A 65 14.03 1.50 4.68
N PRO A 66 15.07 0.66 4.49
CA PRO A 66 15.73 -0.03 5.59
C PRO A 66 16.41 0.96 6.55
N HIS A 67 16.80 0.47 7.73
CA HIS A 67 17.60 1.26 8.66
C HIS A 67 18.99 1.55 8.06
N PRO A 68 19.63 2.70 8.33
CA PRO A 68 20.96 3.01 7.79
C PRO A 68 22.04 1.95 8.10
N ASP A 69 21.90 1.25 9.22
CA ASP A 69 22.85 0.21 9.66
C ASP A 69 22.50 -1.20 9.15
N ASP A 70 21.37 -1.37 8.43
CA ASP A 70 20.85 -2.68 8.01
C ASP A 70 21.88 -3.47 7.18
N GLU A 71 22.50 -2.82 6.19
CA GLU A 71 23.50 -3.46 5.35
C GLU A 71 24.72 -3.94 6.14
N ALA A 72 25.23 -3.13 7.08
CA ALA A 72 26.39 -3.49 7.88
C ALA A 72 26.07 -4.67 8.81
N TYR A 73 24.91 -4.63 9.48
CA TYR A 73 24.41 -5.71 10.33
C TYR A 73 24.22 -7.01 9.54
N CYS A 74 23.54 -6.94 8.39
CA CYS A 74 23.29 -8.10 7.54
C CYS A 74 24.59 -8.73 7.00
N ARG A 75 25.60 -7.92 6.67
CA ARG A 75 26.94 -8.41 6.26
C ARG A 75 27.66 -9.14 7.38
N GLU A 76 27.56 -8.66 8.63
CA GLU A 76 28.16 -9.32 9.80
C GLU A 76 27.48 -10.67 10.08
N GLU A 77 26.15 -10.70 10.02
CA GLU A 77 25.34 -11.89 10.30
C GLU A 77 25.26 -12.88 9.11
N GLY A 78 25.82 -12.54 7.95
CA GLY A 78 25.80 -13.37 6.75
C GLY A 78 24.41 -13.57 6.15
N ILE A 79 23.53 -12.56 6.26
CA ILE A 79 22.18 -12.55 5.70
C ILE A 79 22.04 -11.48 4.59
N ASN A 80 21.01 -11.61 3.75
CA ASN A 80 20.70 -10.61 2.72
C ASN A 80 20.11 -9.35 3.35
N TRP A 81 20.39 -8.18 2.75
CA TRP A 81 19.84 -6.88 3.15
C TRP A 81 18.88 -6.32 2.10
N TYR A 82 18.07 -5.34 2.49
CA TYR A 82 17.14 -4.68 1.58
C TYR A 82 17.82 -3.50 0.84
N PRO A 83 17.42 -3.23 -0.42
CA PRO A 83 17.93 -2.09 -1.18
C PRO A 83 17.24 -0.78 -0.76
N ASP A 84 17.98 0.15 -0.16
CA ASP A 84 17.46 1.47 0.20
C ASP A 84 17.01 2.28 -1.03
N GLY A 85 15.83 2.88 -0.95
CA GLY A 85 15.22 3.68 -2.01
C GLY A 85 14.61 2.89 -3.18
N ALA A 86 14.63 1.55 -3.15
CA ALA A 86 14.03 0.77 -4.23
C ALA A 86 12.50 0.90 -4.25
N VAL A 87 11.93 1.30 -5.39
CA VAL A 87 10.48 1.27 -5.62
C VAL A 87 10.08 -0.14 -6.03
N ILE A 88 9.15 -0.78 -5.30
CA ILE A 88 8.83 -2.21 -5.50
C ILE A 88 7.56 -2.46 -6.33
N ASN A 89 6.86 -1.40 -6.73
CA ASN A 89 5.63 -1.46 -7.51
C ASN A 89 5.80 -0.86 -8.91
N GLU A 90 6.95 -1.08 -9.55
CA GLU A 90 7.14 -0.85 -11.00
C GLU A 90 6.40 -1.89 -11.88
N CYS A 91 5.41 -2.56 -11.30
CA CYS A 91 4.54 -3.57 -11.92
C CYS A 91 3.13 -3.43 -11.32
N GLN A 92 2.14 -4.10 -11.90
CA GLN A 92 0.79 -4.15 -11.34
C GLN A 92 0.77 -5.19 -10.21
N LEU A 93 0.92 -4.75 -8.96
CA LEU A 93 0.97 -5.64 -7.80
C LEU A 93 -0.29 -6.50 -7.68
N HIS A 94 -1.46 -5.96 -8.04
CA HIS A 94 -2.72 -6.71 -7.98
C HIS A 94 -2.79 -7.86 -8.98
N GLU A 95 -1.99 -7.85 -10.06
CA GLU A 95 -1.87 -8.95 -11.02
C GLU A 95 -0.88 -10.04 -10.55
N MET A 96 -0.12 -9.78 -9.48
CA MET A 96 0.92 -10.65 -8.95
C MET A 96 0.50 -11.41 -7.67
N LEU A 97 -0.75 -11.18 -7.20
CA LEU A 97 -1.39 -11.92 -6.11
C LEU A 97 -1.98 -13.24 -6.59
#